data_AF-A0A316YJC1-F1
#
_entry.id   AF-A0A316YJC1-F1
#
_cell.length_a   1.000
_cell.length_b   1.000
_cell.length_c   1.000
_cell.angle_alpha   90.00
_cell.angle_beta   90.00
_cell.angle_gamma   90.00
#
_symmetry.space_group_name_H-M   'P 1'
#
loop_
_entity.id
_entity.type
_entity.pdbx_description
1 polymer ?
#
loop_
_entity_poly.entity_id
_entity_poly.type
_entity_poly.pdbx_seq_one_letter_code
_entity_poly.pdbx_strand_id
1 'polypeptide(L)'
;MPPLSRGRRAVEDAEYDEDRNESESRSRSRSRSGLGADPLSRGIELALVRPLVFLLFVLLHALYALGILVVRATRVVRALLSVAATTSDDAQPTDGEALALWRLARHREAAAARTTKATKVGGGGGGGGGGTKRCAMVPRHIGVSVEAPPAMRTRSLVARYALGLLLGREIVVGPPDREKESRRRDAFLKESVQVAIRCAAVVGTDEVSVFDKEGRLQEMARRGELDDEAIAIGDESDETEVRLHFCWPEYERRASELGNGHGHANGKAEQQERTVRVNVLGPQDSKEALASVATILGKQDKIKEEKAPLSVRAIDEILQAHGYPREPDLLILHGGPRYVRCLHSFPPWLVRLCEISYDESASPYKPLSAKSFEIALQRFNMAEQRFGK
;
A
#
# COMPACT_ATOMS: atom_id res chain seq x y z
N MET A 1 -48.91 11.26 14.38
CA MET A 1 -47.97 10.25 13.87
C MET A 1 -48.75 9.21 13.08
N PRO A 2 -48.59 9.13 11.75
CA PRO A 2 -49.08 8.00 10.95
C PRO A 2 -47.94 7.02 10.61
N PRO A 3 -48.22 5.72 10.40
CA PRO A 3 -47.20 4.71 10.20
C PRO A 3 -46.69 4.69 8.76
N LEU A 4 -45.36 4.58 8.61
CA LEU A 4 -44.66 4.41 7.35
C LEU A 4 -44.88 2.99 6.80
N SER A 5 -45.41 2.94 5.59
CA SER A 5 -45.61 1.73 4.79
C SER A 5 -44.26 1.17 4.29
N ARG A 6 -44.00 -0.10 4.61
CA ARG A 6 -42.88 -0.89 4.10
C ARG A 6 -43.16 -1.30 2.64
N GLY A 7 -42.54 -0.61 1.69
CA GLY A 7 -42.44 -1.08 0.31
C GLY A 7 -41.29 -2.08 0.15
N ARG A 8 -41.62 -3.38 0.11
CA ARG A 8 -40.75 -4.42 -0.46
C ARG A 8 -40.66 -4.21 -1.97
N ARG A 9 -39.47 -3.92 -2.50
CA ARG A 9 -39.18 -4.14 -3.92
C ARG A 9 -38.36 -5.41 -4.04
N ALA A 10 -39.02 -6.44 -4.57
CA ALA A 10 -38.37 -7.52 -5.29
C ALA A 10 -37.99 -6.97 -6.67
N VAL A 11 -36.73 -7.14 -7.04
CA VAL A 11 -36.17 -6.91 -8.39
C VAL A 11 -35.29 -8.13 -8.60
N GLU A 12 -35.87 -9.17 -9.20
CA GLU A 12 -35.69 -9.52 -10.62
C GLU A 12 -34.33 -10.18 -10.83
N ASP A 13 -34.31 -11.49 -10.55
CA ASP A 13 -33.32 -12.44 -11.01
C ASP A 13 -33.56 -12.66 -12.53
N ALA A 14 -32.86 -11.90 -13.35
CA ALA A 14 -32.81 -12.12 -14.79
C ALA A 14 -31.72 -13.19 -15.10
N GLU A 15 -32.18 -14.44 -15.08
CA GLU A 15 -32.05 -15.42 -16.17
C GLU A 15 -30.96 -15.10 -17.22
N TYR A 16 -29.79 -15.73 -17.09
CA TYR A 16 -28.79 -15.88 -18.15
C TYR A 16 -28.51 -17.37 -18.29
N ASP A 17 -29.34 -18.05 -19.09
CA ASP A 17 -29.26 -19.49 -19.36
C ASP A 17 -29.51 -19.75 -20.85
N GLU A 18 -28.65 -19.18 -21.70
CA GLU A 18 -28.59 -19.51 -23.13
C GLU A 18 -27.12 -19.47 -23.55
N ASP A 19 -26.48 -20.65 -23.69
CA ASP A 19 -25.34 -20.94 -24.60
C ASP A 19 -24.63 -22.27 -24.23
N ARG A 20 -25.39 -23.36 -24.06
CA ARG A 20 -24.78 -24.69 -23.85
C ARG A 20 -25.46 -25.84 -24.59
N ASN A 21 -25.88 -25.62 -25.84
CA ASN A 21 -26.51 -26.68 -26.63
C ASN A 21 -26.24 -26.62 -28.15
N GLU A 22 -24.97 -26.48 -28.58
CA GLU A 22 -24.62 -26.60 -30.01
C GLU A 22 -23.53 -27.64 -30.36
N SER A 23 -23.11 -28.49 -29.43
CA SER A 23 -22.05 -29.48 -29.70
C SER A 23 -22.52 -30.91 -29.99
N GLU A 24 -23.82 -31.21 -30.09
CA GLU A 24 -24.31 -32.61 -30.26
C GLU A 24 -24.61 -33.09 -31.69
N SER A 25 -24.42 -32.26 -32.72
CA SER A 25 -24.95 -32.60 -34.07
C SER A 25 -23.92 -33.04 -35.12
N ARG A 26 -22.64 -33.28 -34.77
CA ARG A 26 -21.61 -33.63 -35.77
C ARG A 26 -20.72 -34.82 -35.40
N SER A 27 -21.30 -36.01 -35.33
CA SER A 27 -20.51 -37.25 -35.47
C SER A 27 -21.36 -38.49 -35.77
N ARG A 28 -22.21 -38.40 -36.80
CA ARG A 28 -22.71 -39.58 -37.53
C ARG A 28 -22.01 -39.62 -38.89
N SER A 29 -20.90 -40.33 -38.97
CA SER A 29 -20.41 -41.02 -40.19
C SER A 29 -18.95 -41.42 -40.03
N ARG A 30 -18.71 -42.63 -39.51
CA ARG A 30 -17.48 -43.37 -39.85
C ARG A 30 -17.75 -44.86 -39.78
N SER A 31 -18.17 -45.36 -40.94
CA SER A 31 -17.65 -46.57 -41.59
C SER A 31 -17.03 -47.62 -40.67
N ARG A 32 -17.91 -48.54 -40.28
CA ARG A 32 -17.69 -49.99 -40.23
C ARG A 32 -16.61 -50.43 -41.25
N SER A 33 -15.44 -50.80 -40.74
CA SER A 33 -14.58 -51.82 -41.35
C SER A 33 -14.20 -52.78 -40.24
N GLY A 34 -14.98 -53.85 -40.15
CA GLY A 34 -14.74 -54.95 -39.24
C GLY A 34 -13.62 -55.81 -39.79
N LEU A 35 -12.44 -55.69 -39.19
CA LEU A 35 -11.47 -56.78 -39.14
C LEU A 35 -11.73 -57.51 -37.82
N GLY A 36 -12.04 -58.80 -37.93
CA GLY A 36 -12.44 -59.66 -36.83
C GLY A 36 -11.38 -59.68 -35.73
N ALA A 37 -11.69 -59.01 -34.63
CA ALA A 37 -10.98 -59.21 -33.37
C ALA A 37 -11.80 -60.19 -32.54
N ASP A 38 -11.18 -61.31 -32.19
CA ASP A 38 -11.81 -62.40 -31.43
C ASP A 38 -12.43 -61.88 -30.12
N PRO A 39 -13.69 -62.22 -29.81
CA PRO A 39 -14.42 -61.70 -28.66
C PRO A 39 -13.76 -62.00 -27.31
N LEU A 40 -12.86 -63.01 -27.26
CA LEU A 40 -12.09 -63.36 -26.06
C LEU A 40 -10.95 -62.36 -25.78
N SER A 41 -10.35 -61.75 -26.80
CA SER A 41 -9.25 -60.79 -26.63
C SER A 41 -9.71 -59.47 -26.00
N ARG A 42 -10.91 -59.00 -26.36
CA ARG A 42 -11.52 -57.79 -25.76
C ARG A 42 -11.90 -57.96 -24.31
N GLY A 43 -12.29 -59.17 -23.89
CA GLY A 43 -12.64 -59.44 -22.48
C GLY A 43 -11.44 -59.27 -21.55
N ILE A 44 -10.26 -59.73 -21.99
CA ILE A 44 -9.02 -59.68 -21.21
C ILE A 44 -8.46 -58.24 -21.17
N GLU A 45 -8.49 -57.51 -22.29
CA GLU A 45 -8.09 -56.10 -22.31
C GLU A 45 -8.94 -55.24 -21.37
N LEU A 46 -10.27 -55.41 -21.39
CA LEU A 46 -11.16 -54.62 -20.53
C LEU A 46 -11.02 -54.96 -19.05
N ALA A 47 -10.76 -56.23 -18.71
CA ALA A 47 -10.68 -56.69 -17.33
C ALA A 47 -9.36 -56.32 -16.65
N LEU A 48 -8.23 -56.31 -17.38
CA LEU A 48 -6.91 -56.06 -16.80
C LEU A 48 -6.36 -54.66 -17.05
N VAL A 49 -6.60 -54.08 -18.23
CA VAL A 49 -5.98 -52.78 -18.59
C VAL A 49 -6.68 -51.63 -17.86
N ARG A 50 -8.01 -51.67 -17.73
CA ARG A 50 -8.78 -50.61 -17.03
C ARG A 50 -8.37 -50.42 -15.56
N PRO A 51 -8.28 -51.46 -14.71
CA PRO A 51 -7.86 -51.26 -13.33
C PRO A 51 -6.40 -50.78 -13.25
N LEU A 52 -5.52 -51.22 -14.14
CA LEU A 52 -4.14 -50.72 -14.20
C LEU A 52 -4.06 -49.23 -14.56
N VAL A 53 -4.81 -48.78 -15.57
CA VAL A 53 -4.88 -47.36 -15.95
C VAL A 53 -5.47 -46.51 -14.83
N PHE A 54 -6.52 -47.01 -14.16
CA PHE A 54 -7.09 -46.34 -13.00
C PHE A 54 -6.09 -46.22 -11.85
N LEU A 55 -5.35 -47.30 -11.54
CA LEU A 55 -4.34 -47.30 -10.50
C LEU A 55 -3.18 -46.35 -10.82
N LEU A 56 -2.75 -46.29 -12.09
CA LEU A 56 -1.77 -45.31 -12.55
C LEU A 56 -2.27 -43.86 -12.38
N PHE A 57 -3.54 -43.60 -12.70
CA PHE A 57 -4.16 -42.29 -12.53
C PHE A 57 -4.23 -41.86 -11.06
N VAL A 58 -4.61 -42.78 -10.16
CA VAL A 58 -4.61 -42.55 -8.70
C VAL A 58 -3.20 -42.29 -8.19
N LEU A 59 -2.20 -43.07 -8.62
CA LEU A 59 -0.81 -42.88 -8.26
C LEU A 59 -0.29 -41.51 -8.71
N LEU A 60 -0.61 -41.11 -9.94
CA LEU A 60 -0.25 -39.79 -10.47
C LEU A 60 -0.86 -38.65 -9.64
N HIS A 61 -2.13 -38.78 -9.24
CA HIS A 61 -2.79 -37.80 -8.37
C HIS A 61 -2.18 -37.76 -6.96
N ALA A 62 -1.81 -38.91 -6.40
CA ALA A 62 -1.12 -38.97 -5.11
C ALA A 62 0.24 -38.29 -5.17
N LEU A 63 1.02 -38.53 -6.23
CA LEU A 63 2.31 -37.85 -6.46
C LEU A 63 2.14 -36.35 -6.67
N TYR A 64 1.12 -35.93 -7.42
CA TYR A 64 0.80 -34.51 -7.61
C TYR A 64 0.42 -33.83 -6.29
N ALA A 65 -0.44 -34.47 -5.50
CA ALA A 65 -0.83 -33.98 -4.17
C ALA A 65 0.38 -33.90 -3.23
N LEU A 66 1.25 -34.89 -3.24
CA LEU A 66 2.51 -34.89 -2.50
C LEU A 66 3.43 -33.75 -2.95
N GLY A 67 3.53 -33.49 -4.25
CA GLY A 67 4.28 -32.36 -4.81
C GLY A 67 3.76 -31.01 -4.31
N ILE A 68 2.44 -30.80 -4.31
CA ILE A 68 1.82 -29.60 -3.72
C ILE A 68 2.15 -29.49 -2.23
N LEU A 69 2.11 -30.59 -1.50
CA LEU A 69 2.38 -30.63 -0.06
C LEU A 69 3.84 -30.29 0.24
N VAL A 70 4.79 -30.81 -0.55
CA VAL A 70 6.22 -30.46 -0.45
C VAL A 70 6.46 -28.98 -0.78
N VAL A 71 5.83 -28.43 -1.82
CA VAL A 71 5.94 -27.00 -2.15
C VAL A 71 5.36 -26.13 -1.03
N ARG A 72 4.25 -26.53 -0.41
CA ARG A 72 3.68 -25.82 0.75
C ARG A 72 4.59 -25.92 1.97
N ALA A 73 5.10 -27.11 2.28
CA ALA A 73 6.00 -27.34 3.41
C ALA A 73 7.28 -26.53 3.27
N THR A 74 7.91 -26.53 2.09
CA THR A 74 9.11 -25.73 1.82
C THR A 74 8.86 -24.22 1.95
N ARG A 75 7.69 -23.71 1.53
CA ARG A 75 7.29 -22.31 1.76
C ARG A 75 7.13 -21.99 3.24
N VAL A 76 6.52 -22.87 4.01
CA VAL A 76 6.35 -22.71 5.47
C VAL A 76 7.71 -22.75 6.17
N VAL A 77 8.57 -23.72 5.86
CA VAL A 77 9.92 -23.81 6.41
C VAL A 77 10.73 -22.54 6.09
N ARG A 78 10.67 -22.05 4.85
CA ARG A 78 11.35 -20.79 4.47
C ARG A 78 10.79 -19.59 5.24
N ALA A 79 9.47 -19.52 5.43
CA ALA A 79 8.86 -18.48 6.25
C ALA A 79 9.28 -18.58 7.72
N LEU A 80 9.31 -19.78 8.29
CA LEU A 80 9.77 -20.00 9.67
C LEU A 80 11.25 -19.65 9.84
N LEU A 81 12.12 -20.05 8.91
CA LEU A 81 13.52 -19.67 8.91
C LEU A 81 13.69 -18.14 8.80
N SER A 82 12.88 -17.48 7.98
CA SER A 82 12.88 -16.01 7.91
C SER A 82 12.42 -15.35 9.21
N VAL A 83 11.51 -15.96 9.97
CA VAL A 83 11.08 -15.45 11.28
C VAL A 83 12.16 -15.70 12.34
N ALA A 84 12.74 -16.91 12.37
CA ALA A 84 13.81 -17.26 13.30
C ALA A 84 15.07 -16.42 13.11
N ALA A 85 15.42 -16.10 11.85
CA ALA A 85 16.52 -15.19 11.54
C ALA A 85 16.23 -13.74 11.99
N THR A 86 14.98 -13.37 12.25
CA THR A 86 14.60 -12.03 12.69
C THR A 86 14.39 -11.89 14.20
N THR A 87 14.46 -13.00 14.95
CA THR A 87 14.28 -12.99 16.41
C THR A 87 15.58 -12.84 17.19
N SER A 88 16.74 -12.70 16.54
CA SER A 88 18.02 -12.44 17.22
C SER A 88 18.48 -10.98 17.18
N ASP A 89 17.65 -10.06 16.68
CA ASP A 89 17.97 -8.63 16.61
C ASP A 89 17.34 -7.89 17.80
N ASP A 90 18.05 -7.85 18.93
CA ASP A 90 17.98 -6.69 19.81
C ASP A 90 18.65 -5.54 19.03
N ALA A 91 17.78 -4.71 18.43
CA ALA A 91 18.09 -3.83 17.31
C ALA A 91 19.01 -2.66 17.71
N GLN A 92 20.30 -2.81 17.43
CA GLN A 92 21.07 -1.67 16.92
C GLN A 92 20.64 -1.41 15.46
N PRO A 93 20.59 -0.15 14.99
CA PRO A 93 20.36 0.16 13.60
C PRO A 93 21.38 -0.62 12.76
N THR A 94 20.90 -1.61 12.02
CA THR A 94 21.79 -2.44 11.19
C THR A 94 22.53 -1.54 10.20
N ASP A 95 23.80 -1.83 9.90
CA ASP A 95 24.63 -1.07 8.94
C ASP A 95 23.91 -0.77 7.61
N GLY A 96 22.92 -1.59 7.24
CA GLY A 96 22.08 -1.39 6.07
C GLY A 96 21.12 -0.19 6.13
N GLU A 97 20.59 0.18 7.30
CA GLU A 97 19.68 1.32 7.43
C GLU A 97 20.44 2.66 7.34
N ALA A 98 21.57 2.77 8.04
CA ALA A 98 22.47 3.91 7.94
C ALA A 98 22.96 4.09 6.50
N LEU A 99 23.34 3.00 5.82
CA LEU A 99 23.73 3.04 4.41
C LEU A 99 22.60 3.50 3.49
N ALA A 100 21.36 3.08 3.74
CA ALA A 100 20.19 3.52 2.98
C ALA A 100 19.95 5.03 3.17
N LEU A 101 19.96 5.52 4.42
CA LEU A 101 19.81 6.95 4.73
C LEU A 101 20.93 7.78 4.09
N TRP A 102 22.18 7.30 4.13
CA TRP A 102 23.29 7.97 3.47
C TRP A 102 23.13 8.04 1.94
N ARG A 103 22.62 6.96 1.31
CA ARG A 103 22.30 6.99 -0.13
C ARG A 103 21.17 7.98 -0.43
N LEU A 104 20.16 8.07 0.42
CA LEU A 104 19.08 9.06 0.31
C LEU A 104 19.63 10.49 0.43
N ALA A 105 20.55 10.75 1.35
CA ALA A 105 21.22 12.04 1.48
C ALA A 105 22.01 12.40 0.21
N ARG A 106 22.74 11.45 -0.40
CA ARG A 106 23.39 11.64 -1.70
C ARG A 106 22.42 11.97 -2.82
N HIS A 107 21.22 11.37 -2.82
CA HIS A 107 20.19 11.71 -3.80
C HIS A 107 19.77 13.19 -3.69
N ARG A 108 19.65 13.70 -2.47
CA ARG A 108 19.38 15.13 -2.21
C ARG A 108 20.52 16.02 -2.71
N GLU A 109 21.78 15.71 -2.39
CA GLU A 109 22.93 16.49 -2.87
C GLU A 109 22.99 16.54 -4.40
N ALA A 110 22.74 15.40 -5.05
CA ALA A 110 22.71 15.31 -6.51
C ALA A 110 21.56 16.12 -7.13
N ALA A 111 20.43 16.26 -6.44
CA ALA A 111 19.32 17.11 -6.85
C ALA A 111 19.63 18.60 -6.63
N ALA A 112 20.17 18.97 -5.46
CA ALA A 112 20.50 20.35 -5.09
C ALA A 112 21.61 20.96 -5.95
N ALA A 113 22.63 20.19 -6.32
CA ALA A 113 23.72 20.65 -7.20
C ALA A 113 23.26 21.06 -8.62
N ARG A 114 22.00 20.77 -8.98
CA ARG A 114 21.42 21.06 -10.30
C ARG A 114 20.58 22.31 -10.34
N THR A 115 19.82 22.61 -9.29
CA THR A 115 19.06 23.86 -9.21
C THR A 115 19.99 25.06 -9.31
N THR A 116 21.21 24.96 -8.77
CA THR A 116 22.24 25.99 -8.88
C THR A 116 22.87 26.10 -10.29
N LYS A 117 23.00 25.00 -11.04
CA LYS A 117 23.53 25.00 -12.42
C LYS A 117 22.51 25.44 -13.47
N ALA A 118 21.24 25.05 -13.33
CA ALA A 118 20.18 25.43 -14.27
C ALA A 118 20.01 26.96 -14.35
N THR A 119 20.19 27.67 -13.23
CA THR A 119 20.12 29.14 -13.19
C THR A 119 21.31 29.82 -13.87
N LYS A 120 22.44 29.11 -14.08
CA LYS A 120 23.69 29.70 -14.60
C LYS A 120 23.92 29.48 -16.10
N VAL A 121 23.20 28.56 -16.75
CA VAL A 121 23.46 28.16 -18.16
C VAL A 121 22.52 28.85 -19.17
N GLY A 122 21.92 29.98 -18.80
CA GLY A 122 21.06 30.79 -19.69
C GLY A 122 21.74 31.46 -20.90
N GLY A 123 23.00 31.16 -21.24
CA GLY A 123 23.66 31.78 -22.39
C GLY A 123 24.85 30.98 -22.90
N GLY A 124 24.73 30.38 -24.09
CA GLY A 124 25.86 29.76 -24.78
C GLY A 124 25.47 28.49 -25.52
N GLY A 125 24.92 28.65 -26.73
CA GLY A 125 24.60 27.55 -27.63
C GLY A 125 25.85 26.80 -28.08
N GLY A 126 25.88 25.50 -27.85
CA GLY A 126 26.90 24.59 -28.34
C GLY A 126 26.34 23.18 -28.38
N GLY A 127 25.77 22.81 -29.54
CA GLY A 127 25.19 21.50 -29.80
C GLY A 127 26.26 20.41 -29.81
N GLY A 128 26.47 19.75 -28.68
CA GLY A 128 27.21 18.50 -28.58
C GLY A 128 26.29 17.43 -28.05
N GLY A 129 26.09 16.34 -28.80
CA GLY A 129 25.26 15.18 -28.46
C GLY A 129 25.79 14.37 -27.28
N GLY A 130 25.85 14.98 -26.10
CA GLY A 130 26.18 14.33 -24.84
C GLY A 130 24.98 13.58 -24.31
N GLY A 131 25.15 12.28 -24.05
CA GLY A 131 24.12 11.45 -23.41
C GLY A 131 23.54 12.17 -22.21
N THR A 132 22.24 12.47 -22.27
CA THR A 132 21.52 13.18 -21.23
C THR A 132 21.48 12.28 -19.99
N LYS A 133 22.43 12.48 -19.07
CA LYS A 133 22.40 11.83 -17.77
C LYS A 133 21.08 12.21 -17.11
N ARG A 134 20.12 11.29 -17.07
CA ARG A 134 18.83 11.51 -16.43
C ARG A 134 19.07 11.92 -14.99
N CYS A 135 18.48 13.03 -14.64
CA CYS A 135 18.66 13.65 -13.34
C CYS A 135 17.64 13.05 -12.38
N ALA A 136 18.09 12.49 -11.25
CA ALA A 136 17.20 12.13 -10.15
C ALA A 136 16.33 13.33 -9.75
N MET A 137 15.01 13.15 -9.81
CA MET A 137 13.99 14.04 -9.30
C MET A 137 13.69 13.72 -7.83
N VAL A 138 13.37 14.75 -7.06
CA VAL A 138 12.87 14.61 -5.69
C VAL A 138 11.38 14.88 -5.71
N PRO A 139 10.52 13.94 -5.25
CA PRO A 139 9.10 14.22 -5.10
C PRO A 139 8.90 15.30 -4.05
N ARG A 140 8.04 16.28 -4.34
CA ARG A 140 7.68 17.38 -3.43
C ARG A 140 6.72 16.91 -2.35
N HIS A 141 5.85 15.98 -2.72
CA HIS A 141 4.89 15.35 -1.81
C HIS A 141 4.94 13.83 -1.94
N ILE A 142 5.17 13.13 -0.83
CA ILE A 142 5.16 11.66 -0.76
C ILE A 142 3.93 11.20 0.02
N GLY A 143 3.12 10.34 -0.58
CA GLY A 143 2.08 9.58 0.10
C GLY A 143 2.62 8.25 0.61
N VAL A 144 2.17 7.80 1.78
CA VAL A 144 2.47 6.47 2.32
C VAL A 144 1.17 5.84 2.80
N SER A 145 0.77 4.73 2.20
CA SER A 145 -0.35 3.91 2.66
C SER A 145 0.20 2.76 3.48
N VAL A 146 -0.07 2.77 4.79
CA VAL A 146 0.44 1.77 5.74
C VAL A 146 -0.74 0.91 6.23
N GLU A 147 -0.68 -0.40 6.00
CA GLU A 147 -1.63 -1.33 6.59
C GLU A 147 -0.99 -2.05 7.78
N ALA A 148 -1.54 -1.85 8.98
CA ALA A 148 -1.12 -2.58 10.16
C ALA A 148 -1.24 -4.09 9.92
N PRO A 149 -0.33 -4.92 10.46
CA PRO A 149 -0.38 -6.36 10.26
C PRO A 149 -1.76 -6.90 10.63
N PRO A 150 -2.33 -7.81 9.82
CA PRO A 150 -3.62 -8.39 10.14
C PRO A 150 -3.51 -9.10 11.48
N ALA A 151 -4.57 -8.99 12.29
CA ALA A 151 -4.64 -9.73 13.54
C ALA A 151 -4.35 -11.22 13.29
N MET A 152 -3.61 -11.87 14.20
CA MET A 152 -3.25 -13.27 14.04
C MET A 152 -4.52 -14.11 13.86
N ARG A 153 -4.73 -14.60 12.65
CA ARG A 153 -5.90 -15.43 12.34
C ARG A 153 -5.86 -16.70 13.19
N THR A 154 -7.02 -17.21 13.58
CA THR A 154 -7.16 -18.49 14.30
C THR A 154 -6.39 -19.62 13.64
N ARG A 155 -6.27 -19.62 12.30
CA ARG A 155 -5.50 -20.61 11.54
C ARG A 155 -4.00 -20.58 11.84
N SER A 156 -3.38 -19.41 12.02
CA SER A 156 -1.96 -19.32 12.39
C SER A 156 -1.73 -19.72 13.84
N LEU A 157 -2.71 -19.48 14.73
CA LEU A 157 -2.68 -20.01 16.09
C LEU A 157 -2.76 -21.54 16.10
N VAL A 158 -3.69 -22.13 15.33
CA VAL A 158 -3.81 -23.58 15.18
C VAL A 158 -2.54 -24.19 14.60
N ALA A 159 -1.93 -23.56 13.60
CA ALA A 159 -0.66 -24.04 13.02
C ALA A 159 0.49 -24.00 14.04
N ARG A 160 0.59 -22.93 14.84
CA ARG A 160 1.59 -22.85 15.92
C ARG A 160 1.35 -23.88 17.01
N TYR A 161 0.10 -24.11 17.39
CA TYR A 161 -0.28 -25.12 18.35
C TYR A 161 0.08 -26.52 17.85
N ALA A 162 -0.30 -26.85 16.61
CA ALA A 162 0.05 -28.12 15.97
C ALA A 162 1.57 -28.32 15.88
N LEU A 163 2.32 -27.27 15.54
CA LEU A 163 3.78 -27.32 15.53
C LEU A 163 4.37 -27.54 16.92
N GLY A 164 3.81 -26.91 17.95
CA GLY A 164 4.17 -27.15 19.34
C GLY A 164 4.00 -28.60 19.76
N LEU A 165 2.83 -29.17 19.49
CA LEU A 165 2.54 -30.57 19.74
C LEU A 165 3.52 -31.51 19.02
N LEU A 166 3.82 -31.24 17.75
CA LEU A 166 4.79 -32.02 16.97
C LEU A 166 6.21 -31.95 17.54
N LEU A 167 6.59 -30.83 18.15
CA LEU A 167 7.89 -30.63 18.78
C LEU A 167 7.93 -31.11 20.24
N GLY A 168 6.87 -31.75 20.74
CA GLY A 168 6.76 -32.18 22.14
C GLY A 168 6.78 -31.02 23.13
N ARG A 169 6.48 -29.79 22.67
CA ARG A 169 6.41 -28.60 23.51
C ARG A 169 4.96 -28.34 23.89
N GLU A 170 4.72 -28.27 25.19
CA GLU A 170 3.44 -27.81 25.72
C GLU A 170 3.34 -26.30 25.48
N ILE A 171 2.76 -25.91 24.33
CA ILE A 171 2.49 -24.51 24.03
C ILE A 171 1.13 -24.18 24.64
N VAL A 172 1.15 -23.51 25.80
CA VAL A 172 -0.03 -22.87 26.36
C VAL A 172 -0.40 -21.68 25.47
N VAL A 173 -1.28 -21.92 24.50
CA VAL A 173 -1.86 -20.85 23.69
C VAL A 173 -3.00 -20.24 24.49
N GLY A 174 -2.69 -19.22 25.29
CA GLY A 174 -3.72 -18.37 25.88
C GLY A 174 -4.57 -17.69 24.80
N PRO A 175 -5.80 -17.24 25.12
CA PRO A 175 -6.56 -16.41 24.21
C PRO A 175 -5.70 -15.22 23.77
N PRO A 176 -5.78 -14.79 22.49
CA PRO A 176 -4.98 -13.67 22.02
C PRO A 176 -5.29 -12.46 22.89
N ASP A 177 -4.25 -11.94 23.54
CA ASP A 177 -4.33 -10.70 24.29
C ASP A 177 -4.54 -9.56 23.29
N ARG A 178 -5.82 -9.18 23.13
CA ARG A 178 -6.26 -8.16 22.19
C ARG A 178 -5.60 -6.82 22.46
N GLU A 179 -5.32 -6.51 23.72
CA GLU A 179 -4.68 -5.25 24.10
C GLU A 179 -3.22 -5.25 23.67
N LYS A 180 -2.49 -6.35 23.94
CA LYS A 180 -1.11 -6.51 23.47
C LYS A 180 -1.00 -6.49 21.96
N GLU A 181 -1.95 -7.12 21.24
CA GLU A 181 -2.00 -7.07 19.79
C GLU A 181 -2.29 -5.66 19.26
N SER A 182 -3.24 -4.95 19.87
CA SER A 182 -3.52 -3.54 19.57
C SER A 182 -2.28 -2.67 19.72
N ARG A 183 -1.59 -2.75 20.88
CA ARG A 183 -0.35 -2.01 21.14
C ARG A 183 0.74 -2.32 20.13
N ARG A 184 0.88 -3.59 19.72
CA ARG A 184 1.84 -3.99 18.70
C ARG A 184 1.54 -3.37 17.34
N ARG A 185 0.26 -3.24 16.99
CA ARG A 185 -0.18 -2.60 15.73
C ARG A 185 0.06 -1.09 15.79
N ASP A 186 -0.19 -0.45 16.93
CA ASP A 186 0.14 0.97 17.16
C ASP A 186 1.63 1.23 17.01
N ALA A 187 2.47 0.40 17.64
CA ALA A 187 3.92 0.49 17.52
C ALA A 187 4.39 0.35 16.06
N PHE A 188 3.85 -0.62 15.32
CA PHE A 188 4.16 -0.82 13.91
C PHE A 188 3.83 0.40 13.05
N LEU A 189 2.64 0.99 13.26
CA LEU A 189 2.18 2.16 12.51
C LEU A 189 3.05 3.37 12.84
N LYS A 190 3.32 3.63 14.13
CA LYS A 190 4.17 4.71 14.60
C LYS A 190 5.59 4.62 14.01
N GLU A 191 6.21 3.45 14.08
CA GLU A 191 7.55 3.24 13.53
C GLU A 191 7.58 3.45 12.01
N SER A 192 6.57 2.96 11.29
CA SER A 192 6.46 3.16 9.84
C SER A 192 6.32 4.65 9.45
N VAL A 193 5.52 5.40 10.21
CA VAL A 193 5.38 6.86 10.04
C VAL A 193 6.70 7.57 10.31
N GLN A 194 7.37 7.24 11.42
CA GLN A 194 8.67 7.83 11.77
C GLN A 194 9.72 7.58 10.69
N VAL A 195 9.81 6.36 10.16
CA VAL A 195 10.73 6.06 9.05
C VAL A 195 10.37 6.85 7.80
N ALA A 196 9.09 6.95 7.44
CA ALA A 196 8.64 7.73 6.29
C ALA A 196 9.03 9.21 6.41
N ILE A 197 8.77 9.82 7.57
CA ILE A 197 9.09 11.22 7.84
C ILE A 197 10.62 11.44 7.81
N ARG A 198 11.39 10.58 8.49
CA ARG A 198 12.87 10.61 8.45
C ARG A 198 13.38 10.57 7.02
N CYS A 199 12.94 9.59 6.23
CA CYS A 199 13.42 9.42 4.87
C CYS A 199 13.02 10.60 3.97
N ALA A 200 11.78 11.09 4.09
CA ALA A 200 11.31 12.25 3.33
C ALA A 200 12.12 13.51 3.64
N ALA A 201 12.39 13.76 4.92
CA ALA A 201 13.17 14.90 5.36
C ALA A 201 14.65 14.81 4.91
N VAL A 202 15.26 13.62 4.97
CA VAL A 202 16.62 13.38 4.42
C VAL A 202 16.66 13.68 2.92
N VAL A 203 15.64 13.23 2.18
CA VAL A 203 15.53 13.41 0.72
C VAL A 203 15.24 14.88 0.36
N GLY A 204 14.69 15.65 1.30
CA GLY A 204 14.29 17.04 1.10
C GLY A 204 12.91 17.18 0.47
N THR A 205 12.00 16.28 0.81
CA THR A 205 10.57 16.38 0.49
C THR A 205 9.88 17.28 1.53
N ASP A 206 9.03 18.20 1.05
CA ASP A 206 8.39 19.22 1.90
C ASP A 206 7.11 18.70 2.60
N GLU A 207 6.45 17.71 2.01
CA GLU A 207 5.16 17.20 2.46
C GLU A 207 5.12 15.66 2.45
N VAL A 208 4.57 15.08 3.52
CA VAL A 208 4.34 13.64 3.65
C VAL A 208 2.89 13.41 4.08
N SER A 209 2.14 12.62 3.33
CA SER A 209 0.80 12.17 3.74
C SER A 209 0.82 10.70 4.12
N VAL A 210 0.45 10.35 5.35
CA VAL A 210 0.36 8.95 5.79
C VAL A 210 -1.09 8.56 5.97
N PHE A 211 -1.49 7.44 5.37
CA PHE A 211 -2.83 6.90 5.43
C PHE A 211 -2.84 5.55 6.13
N ASP A 212 -3.76 5.39 7.09
CA ASP A 212 -4.11 4.10 7.68
C ASP A 212 -5.60 3.83 7.48
N LYS A 213 -5.90 2.68 6.88
CA LYS A 213 -7.26 2.25 6.57
C LYS A 213 -8.15 2.12 7.80
N GLU A 214 -7.57 1.80 8.95
CA GLU A 214 -8.32 1.60 10.19
C GLU A 214 -8.52 2.89 10.99
N GLY A 215 -7.90 4.01 10.57
CA GLY A 215 -8.00 5.30 11.25
C GLY A 215 -7.28 5.35 12.60
N ARG A 216 -6.44 4.35 12.91
CA ARG A 216 -5.69 4.26 14.18
C ARG A 216 -4.63 5.34 14.26
N LEU A 217 -3.97 5.67 13.14
CA LEU A 217 -3.04 6.80 13.10
C LEU A 217 -3.73 8.13 13.47
N GLN A 218 -4.97 8.36 13.04
CA GLN A 218 -5.70 9.56 13.41
C GLN A 218 -6.12 9.56 14.87
N GLU A 219 -6.49 8.40 15.42
CA GLU A 219 -6.74 8.25 16.85
C GLU A 219 -5.48 8.52 17.69
N MET A 220 -4.32 8.01 17.25
CA MET A 220 -3.02 8.31 17.88
C MET A 220 -2.69 9.80 17.79
N ALA A 221 -2.89 10.43 16.62
CA ALA A 221 -2.69 11.87 16.43
C ALA A 221 -3.56 12.70 17.39
N ARG A 222 -4.85 12.36 17.50
CA ARG A 222 -5.80 13.04 18.41
C ARG A 222 -5.40 12.90 19.88
N ARG A 223 -4.71 11.82 20.25
CA ARG A 223 -4.20 11.57 21.61
C ARG A 223 -2.84 12.21 21.88
N GLY A 224 -2.20 12.82 20.89
CA GLY A 224 -0.81 13.30 21.01
C GLY A 224 0.21 12.17 21.10
N GLU A 225 -0.11 10.98 20.60
CA GLU A 225 0.84 9.84 20.65
C GLU A 225 1.85 9.84 19.50
N LEU A 226 1.56 10.63 18.46
CA LEU A 226 2.46 10.88 17.33
C LEU A 226 3.40 12.08 17.57
N ASP A 227 3.38 12.64 18.78
CA ASP A 227 3.98 13.94 19.13
C ASP A 227 5.44 14.11 18.71
N ASP A 228 5.75 15.41 18.55
CA ASP A 228 6.95 16.10 18.05
C ASP A 228 8.26 15.76 18.79
N GLU A 229 8.60 14.49 18.95
CA GLU A 229 10.02 14.16 19.12
C GLU A 229 10.71 14.67 17.87
N ALA A 230 11.35 15.85 18.01
CA ALA A 230 12.18 16.46 16.99
C ALA A 230 13.04 15.35 16.42
N ILE A 231 12.78 15.03 15.16
CA ILE A 231 13.51 13.97 14.51
C ILE A 231 14.88 14.58 14.25
N ALA A 232 15.84 14.26 15.10
CA ALA A 232 17.23 14.59 14.87
C ALA A 232 17.66 13.85 13.59
N ILE A 233 17.85 14.61 12.51
CA ILE A 233 18.35 14.08 11.24
C ILE A 233 19.76 14.62 11.06
N GLY A 234 20.76 13.83 11.47
CA GLY A 234 22.16 14.14 11.29
C GLY A 234 23.10 13.17 11.98
N ASP A 235 24.28 12.98 11.40
CA ASP A 235 25.49 12.70 12.18
C ASP A 235 25.83 13.98 12.98
N GLU A 236 26.51 13.84 14.13
CA GLU A 236 26.80 14.90 15.13
C GLU A 236 27.32 16.24 14.58
N SER A 237 27.74 16.33 13.31
CA SER A 237 28.32 17.52 12.69
C SER A 237 27.35 18.46 11.98
N ASP A 238 26.15 18.02 11.58
CA ASP A 238 25.16 18.85 10.86
C ASP A 238 23.73 18.52 11.36
N GLU A 239 23.43 18.95 12.60
CA GLU A 239 22.08 18.83 13.17
C GLU A 239 21.11 19.75 12.41
N THR A 240 20.47 19.21 11.37
CA THR A 240 19.31 19.86 10.76
C THR A 240 18.11 19.52 11.64
N GLU A 241 17.68 20.46 12.46
CA GLU A 241 16.41 20.33 13.17
C GLU A 241 15.27 20.35 12.14
N VAL A 242 14.50 19.27 12.11
CA VAL A 242 13.33 19.15 11.25
C VAL A 242 12.09 19.34 12.09
N ARG A 243 11.43 20.48 11.88
CA ARG A 243 10.15 20.76 12.53
C ARG A 243 9.05 19.99 11.82
N LEU A 244 8.28 19.21 12.58
CA LEU A 244 7.11 18.53 12.06
C LEU A 244 5.90 19.44 12.23
N HIS A 245 5.09 19.57 11.18
CA HIS A 245 3.80 20.22 11.26
C HIS A 245 2.71 19.21 10.93
N PHE A 246 2.09 18.64 11.97
CA PHE A 246 1.02 17.67 11.80
C PHE A 246 -0.28 18.37 11.38
N CYS A 247 -0.80 17.97 10.21
CA CYS A 247 -2.05 18.44 9.64
C CYS A 247 -3.06 17.30 9.61
N TRP A 248 -4.29 17.60 9.99
CA TRP A 248 -5.39 16.65 9.89
C TRP A 248 -6.65 17.41 9.40
N PRO A 249 -7.35 16.92 8.35
CA PRO A 249 -8.48 17.65 7.75
C PRO A 249 -9.62 17.96 8.74
N GLU A 250 -9.82 17.12 9.75
CA GLU A 250 -10.92 17.30 10.71
C GLU A 250 -10.69 18.48 11.68
N TYR A 251 -9.46 18.71 12.12
CA TYR A 251 -9.19 19.83 13.03
C TYR A 251 -8.73 21.10 12.35
N GLU A 252 -8.19 21.06 11.12
CA GLU A 252 -8.12 22.32 10.35
C GLU A 252 -9.55 22.90 10.15
N ARG A 253 -10.55 22.05 9.93
CA ARG A 253 -11.98 22.46 9.96
C ARG A 253 -12.39 23.08 11.30
N ARG A 254 -12.10 22.43 12.44
CA ARG A 254 -12.45 22.99 13.75
C ARG A 254 -11.67 24.28 14.09
N ALA A 255 -10.39 24.35 13.74
CA ALA A 255 -9.55 25.51 13.99
C ALA A 255 -9.98 26.72 13.17
N SER A 256 -10.37 26.51 11.90
CA SER A 256 -10.95 27.54 11.04
C SER A 256 -12.32 28.02 11.52
N GLU A 257 -13.16 27.12 12.06
CA GLU A 257 -14.44 27.48 12.69
C GLU A 257 -14.24 28.30 13.98
N LEU A 258 -13.18 28.04 14.74
CA LEU A 258 -12.89 28.72 16.01
C LEU A 258 -12.18 30.07 15.86
N GLY A 259 -11.82 30.49 14.64
CA GLY A 259 -11.25 31.82 14.38
C GLY A 259 -9.87 32.07 15.00
N ASN A 260 -9.17 31.03 15.49
CA ASN A 260 -7.84 31.16 16.07
C ASN A 260 -6.80 31.30 14.95
N GLY A 261 -6.64 32.54 14.47
CA GLY A 261 -5.58 32.93 13.53
C GLY A 261 -4.20 32.61 14.10
N HIS A 262 -3.45 31.77 13.39
CA HIS A 262 -2.06 31.46 13.71
C HIS A 262 -1.21 32.73 13.74
N GLY A 263 -0.48 32.91 14.84
CA GLY A 263 0.34 34.08 15.13
C GLY A 263 1.49 34.24 14.14
N HIS A 264 1.71 35.49 13.72
CA HIS A 264 2.88 35.91 12.97
C HIS A 264 4.18 35.62 13.75
N ALA A 265 5.07 34.83 13.15
CA ALA A 265 6.38 34.51 13.69
C ALA A 265 7.27 35.76 13.77
N ASN A 266 7.90 35.94 14.93
CA ASN A 266 8.72 37.08 15.30
C ASN A 266 10.16 36.87 14.81
N GLY A 267 10.72 37.80 14.04
CA GLY A 267 11.99 37.65 13.33
C GLY A 267 13.23 37.60 14.22
N LYS A 268 13.74 36.40 14.51
CA LYS A 268 15.11 36.16 14.98
C LYS A 268 15.87 35.29 13.98
N ALA A 269 17.18 35.50 13.93
CA ALA A 269 18.11 35.08 12.89
C ALA A 269 17.96 33.62 12.44
N GLU A 270 17.88 33.44 11.12
CA GLU A 270 17.59 32.23 10.36
C GLU A 270 18.66 31.14 10.53
N GLN A 271 18.54 30.29 11.55
CA GLN A 271 18.81 28.88 11.27
C GLN A 271 17.73 28.42 10.30
N GLN A 272 18.13 27.79 9.20
CA GLN A 272 17.23 27.31 8.15
C GLN A 272 16.42 26.12 8.68
N GLU A 273 15.45 26.39 9.55
CA GLU A 273 14.54 25.41 10.12
C GLU A 273 13.71 24.83 8.97
N ARG A 274 14.01 23.58 8.60
CA ARG A 274 13.23 22.89 7.58
C ARG A 274 11.99 22.33 8.23
N THR A 275 10.84 22.81 7.79
CA THR A 275 9.55 22.29 8.22
C THR A 275 9.08 21.23 7.22
N VAL A 276 8.79 20.01 7.68
CA VAL A 276 8.11 18.98 6.88
C VAL A 276 6.66 18.91 7.32
N ARG A 277 5.73 19.13 6.40
CA ARG A 277 4.29 19.01 6.66
C ARG A 277 3.91 17.53 6.66
N VAL A 278 3.30 17.06 7.74
CA VAL A 278 2.88 15.66 7.90
C VAL A 278 1.36 15.60 7.95
N ASN A 279 0.71 15.08 6.91
CA ASN A 279 -0.75 14.93 6.87
C ASN A 279 -1.14 13.52 7.31
N VAL A 280 -2.00 13.39 8.32
CA VAL A 280 -2.48 12.08 8.79
C VAL A 280 -3.90 11.82 8.29
N LEU A 281 -4.02 10.90 7.34
CA LEU A 281 -5.25 10.54 6.64
C LEU A 281 -5.82 9.22 7.17
N GLY A 282 -7.14 9.08 7.07
CA GLY A 282 -7.87 7.88 7.46
C GLY A 282 -9.10 7.62 6.59
N PRO A 283 -9.94 6.64 6.94
CA PRO A 283 -10.99 6.14 6.05
C PRO A 283 -12.03 7.19 5.64
N GLN A 284 -12.34 8.16 6.52
CA GLN A 284 -13.26 9.25 6.23
C GLN A 284 -12.70 10.25 5.19
N ASP A 285 -11.38 10.28 5.00
CA ASP A 285 -10.73 11.18 4.04
C ASP A 285 -10.82 10.64 2.59
N SER A 286 -11.47 9.48 2.40
CA SER A 286 -11.60 8.78 1.13
C SER A 286 -12.91 9.13 0.40
N LYS A 287 -13.84 8.18 0.29
CA LYS A 287 -15.11 8.36 -0.41
C LYS A 287 -16.04 9.34 0.31
N GLU A 288 -15.99 9.39 1.63
CA GLU A 288 -16.82 10.28 2.44
C GLU A 288 -16.44 11.75 2.23
N ALA A 289 -15.14 12.05 2.12
CA ALA A 289 -14.64 13.35 1.70
C ALA A 289 -15.27 13.83 0.39
N LEU A 290 -15.23 12.99 -0.64
CA LEU A 290 -15.82 13.33 -1.95
C LEU A 290 -17.34 13.49 -1.91
N ALA A 291 -18.03 12.65 -1.14
CA ALA A 291 -19.46 12.81 -0.92
C ALA A 291 -19.80 14.13 -0.22
N SER A 292 -18.95 14.57 0.72
CA SER A 292 -19.10 15.86 1.40
C SER A 292 -18.91 17.03 0.43
N VAL A 293 -17.89 16.98 -0.43
CA VAL A 293 -17.65 18.00 -1.46
C VAL A 293 -18.79 18.07 -2.46
N ALA A 294 -19.28 16.92 -2.93
CA ALA A 294 -20.46 16.86 -3.82
C ALA A 294 -21.70 17.49 -3.17
N THR A 295 -21.87 17.30 -1.86
CA THR A 295 -22.97 17.93 -1.10
C THR A 295 -22.80 19.44 -1.00
N ILE A 296 -21.58 19.94 -0.79
CA ILE A 296 -21.28 21.38 -0.73
C ILE A 296 -21.57 22.03 -2.09
N LEU A 297 -21.07 21.43 -3.17
CA LEU A 297 -21.31 21.89 -4.54
C LEU A 297 -22.81 21.91 -4.87
N GLY A 298 -23.53 20.83 -4.55
CA GLY A 298 -24.98 20.77 -4.76
C GLY A 298 -25.79 21.78 -3.94
N LYS A 299 -25.27 22.24 -2.79
CA LYS A 299 -25.87 23.35 -2.03
C LYS A 299 -25.56 24.71 -2.65
N GLN A 300 -24.32 24.92 -3.12
CA GLN A 300 -23.92 26.16 -3.80
C GLN A 300 -24.69 26.37 -5.11
N ASP A 301 -24.94 25.29 -5.87
CA ASP A 301 -25.73 25.32 -7.11
C ASP A 301 -27.20 25.67 -6.88
N LYS A 302 -27.75 25.41 -5.69
CA LYS A 302 -29.11 25.85 -5.34
C LYS A 302 -29.19 27.33 -4.99
N ILE A 303 -28.07 27.91 -4.54
CA ILE A 303 -27.99 29.30 -4.10
C ILE A 303 -27.67 30.21 -5.28
N LYS A 304 -26.81 29.78 -6.19
CA LYS A 304 -26.45 30.53 -7.40
C LYS A 304 -27.43 30.20 -8.51
N GLU A 305 -28.17 31.20 -9.01
CA GLU A 305 -29.09 31.02 -10.16
C GLU A 305 -28.35 30.57 -11.43
N GLU A 306 -27.05 30.85 -11.52
CA GLU A 306 -26.19 30.43 -12.61
C GLU A 306 -25.35 29.20 -12.22
N LYS A 307 -25.57 28.07 -12.90
CA LYS A 307 -24.78 26.84 -12.72
C LYS A 307 -23.37 27.06 -13.26
N ALA A 308 -22.43 27.36 -12.36
CA ALA A 308 -21.01 27.35 -12.71
C ALA A 308 -20.61 25.94 -13.18
N PRO A 309 -19.78 25.80 -14.23
CA PRO A 309 -19.35 24.49 -14.70
C PRO A 309 -18.50 23.80 -13.62
N LEU A 310 -18.88 22.56 -13.27
CA LEU A 310 -18.13 21.72 -12.34
C LEU A 310 -16.75 21.44 -12.93
N SER A 311 -15.70 22.01 -12.33
CA SER A 311 -14.32 21.82 -12.74
C SER A 311 -13.54 21.02 -11.71
N VAL A 312 -12.54 20.26 -12.17
CA VAL A 312 -11.58 19.54 -11.31
C VAL A 312 -10.93 20.50 -10.31
N ARG A 313 -10.57 21.70 -10.78
CA ARG A 313 -9.99 22.76 -9.96
C ARG A 313 -10.92 23.19 -8.82
N ALA A 314 -12.22 23.32 -9.06
CA ALA A 314 -13.17 23.68 -8.00
C ALA A 314 -13.25 22.60 -6.92
N ILE A 315 -13.16 21.33 -7.29
CA ILE A 315 -13.11 20.22 -6.32
C ILE A 315 -11.80 20.27 -5.51
N ASP A 316 -10.67 20.51 -6.18
CA ASP A 316 -9.35 20.64 -5.53
C ASP A 316 -9.32 21.83 -4.55
N GLU A 317 -9.87 22.98 -4.93
CA GLU A 317 -9.97 24.17 -4.07
C GLU A 317 -10.83 23.91 -2.83
N ILE A 318 -11.98 23.22 -2.98
CA ILE A 318 -12.83 22.86 -1.84
C ILE A 318 -12.13 21.86 -0.92
N LEU A 319 -11.48 20.82 -1.47
CA LEU A 319 -10.73 19.87 -0.67
C LEU A 319 -9.59 20.55 0.09
N GLN A 320 -8.79 21.39 -0.57
CA GLN A 320 -7.72 22.13 0.09
C GLN A 320 -8.24 23.10 1.16
N ALA A 321 -9.40 23.74 0.92
CA ALA A 321 -10.06 24.60 1.91
C ALA A 321 -10.54 23.81 3.15
N HIS A 322 -10.75 22.50 3.02
CA HIS A 322 -11.06 21.60 4.13
C HIS A 322 -9.82 20.89 4.72
N GLY A 323 -8.62 21.35 4.37
CA GLY A 323 -7.37 20.86 4.92
C GLY A 323 -6.88 19.54 4.33
N TYR A 324 -7.42 19.13 3.18
CA TYR A 324 -6.89 17.97 2.46
C TYR A 324 -5.58 18.35 1.75
N PRO A 325 -4.58 17.45 1.75
CA PRO A 325 -3.30 17.72 1.12
C PRO A 325 -3.41 17.75 -0.40
N ARG A 326 -2.33 18.20 -1.04
CA ARG A 326 -2.20 18.12 -2.50
C ARG A 326 -2.06 16.67 -2.95
N GLU A 327 -2.17 16.44 -4.25
CA GLU A 327 -1.84 15.15 -4.83
C GLU A 327 -0.36 14.81 -4.60
N PRO A 328 0.00 13.63 -4.03
CA PRO A 328 1.37 13.16 -3.95
C PRO A 328 1.98 12.85 -5.32
N ASP A 329 3.26 13.13 -5.47
CA ASP A 329 4.03 12.74 -6.67
C ASP A 329 4.35 11.24 -6.65
N LEU A 330 4.59 10.69 -5.45
CA LEU A 330 4.93 9.29 -5.20
C LEU A 330 4.08 8.73 -4.05
N LEU A 331 3.38 7.63 -4.27
CA LEU A 331 2.66 6.87 -3.25
C LEU A 331 3.38 5.54 -2.98
N ILE A 332 3.81 5.35 -1.73
CA ILE A 332 4.42 4.10 -1.25
C ILE A 332 3.34 3.25 -0.59
N LEU A 333 3.13 2.05 -1.10
CA LEU A 333 2.26 1.05 -0.48
C LEU A 333 3.09 0.13 0.41
N HIS A 334 2.80 0.11 1.71
CA HIS A 334 3.48 -0.75 2.69
C HIS A 334 2.49 -1.52 3.57
N GLY A 335 2.81 -2.79 3.80
CA GLY A 335 1.95 -3.70 4.57
C GLY A 335 1.02 -4.53 3.68
N GLY A 336 0.08 -5.19 4.35
CA GLY A 336 -0.96 -5.98 3.70
C GLY A 336 -0.55 -7.32 3.08
N PRO A 337 -1.50 -8.10 2.56
CA PRO A 337 -1.22 -9.39 1.94
C PRO A 337 -0.44 -9.21 0.64
N ARG A 338 0.72 -9.88 0.51
CA ARG A 338 1.65 -9.73 -0.63
C ARG A 338 1.07 -9.90 -2.04
N TYR A 339 -0.10 -10.52 -2.15
CA TYR A 339 -0.76 -10.82 -3.41
C TYR A 339 -1.77 -9.76 -3.85
N VAL A 340 -2.11 -8.79 -2.99
CA VAL A 340 -3.07 -7.74 -3.33
C VAL A 340 -2.35 -6.40 -3.38
N ARG A 341 -2.08 -5.91 -4.59
CA ARG A 341 -1.70 -4.52 -4.82
C ARG A 341 -2.99 -3.70 -4.82
N CYS A 342 -3.45 -3.27 -3.65
CA CYS A 342 -4.60 -2.39 -3.54
C CYS A 342 -4.25 -1.09 -2.83
N LEU A 343 -5.03 -0.05 -3.11
CA LEU A 343 -4.86 1.25 -2.47
C LEU A 343 -5.40 1.27 -1.03
N HIS A 344 -5.98 0.17 -0.53
CA HIS A 344 -6.55 0.06 0.82
C HIS A 344 -7.54 1.20 1.19
N SER A 345 -8.26 1.74 0.21
CA SER A 345 -9.14 2.92 0.37
C SER A 345 -8.42 4.25 0.56
N PHE A 346 -7.12 4.35 0.23
CA PHE A 346 -6.42 5.63 0.12
C PHE A 346 -7.26 6.62 -0.70
N PRO A 347 -7.30 7.92 -0.35
CA PRO A 347 -8.19 8.88 -0.99
C PRO A 347 -8.04 8.89 -2.52
N PRO A 348 -9.06 8.44 -3.27
CA PRO A 348 -8.91 8.18 -4.71
C PRO A 348 -8.71 9.47 -5.53
N TRP A 349 -9.14 10.61 -5.00
CA TRP A 349 -8.95 11.91 -5.64
C TRP A 349 -7.49 12.38 -5.67
N LEU A 350 -6.69 11.90 -4.72
CA LEU A 350 -5.29 12.27 -4.53
C LEU A 350 -4.32 11.38 -5.34
N VAL A 351 -4.79 10.48 -6.21
CA VAL A 351 -3.93 9.50 -6.90
C VAL A 351 -4.20 9.43 -8.41
N ARG A 352 -4.54 10.56 -9.02
CA ARG A 352 -4.86 10.68 -10.45
C ARG A 352 -3.63 10.53 -11.34
N LEU A 353 -2.54 11.18 -10.96
CA LEU A 353 -1.26 11.31 -11.67
C LEU A 353 -0.06 10.85 -10.80
N CYS A 354 -0.34 10.40 -9.58
CA CYS A 354 0.63 9.88 -8.63
C CYS A 354 1.33 8.60 -9.14
N GLU A 355 2.65 8.53 -9.02
CA GLU A 355 3.40 7.29 -9.24
C GLU A 355 3.24 6.36 -8.04
N ILE A 356 2.92 5.08 -8.26
CA ILE A 356 2.66 4.12 -7.16
C ILE A 356 3.79 3.10 -7.08
N SER A 357 4.46 3.02 -5.94
CA SER A 357 5.51 2.03 -5.68
C SER A 357 5.12 1.05 -4.57
N TYR A 358 5.43 -0.22 -4.80
CA TYR A 358 5.22 -1.31 -3.85
C TYR A 358 6.45 -2.24 -3.80
N ASP A 359 7.05 -2.43 -2.63
CA ASP A 359 8.20 -3.31 -2.45
C ASP A 359 7.76 -4.75 -2.17
N GLU A 360 7.90 -5.63 -3.16
CA GLU A 360 7.56 -7.06 -3.05
C GLU A 360 8.43 -7.81 -2.04
N SER A 361 9.63 -7.30 -1.77
CA SER A 361 10.57 -7.90 -0.84
C SER A 361 10.29 -7.51 0.62
N ALA A 362 9.51 -6.44 0.84
CA ALA A 362 9.15 -5.99 2.17
C ALA A 362 8.34 -7.07 2.94
N SER A 363 8.58 -7.12 4.25
CA SER A 363 7.76 -7.94 5.15
C SER A 363 6.54 -7.15 5.57
N PRO A 364 5.30 -7.67 5.40
CA PRO A 364 4.10 -6.97 5.85
C PRO A 364 3.94 -6.97 7.37
N TYR A 365 4.82 -7.69 8.09
CA TYR A 365 4.86 -7.76 9.55
C TYR A 365 5.96 -6.90 10.16
N LYS A 366 6.80 -6.27 9.31
CA LYS A 366 7.82 -5.31 9.75
C LYS A 366 7.42 -3.91 9.33
N PRO A 367 7.71 -2.89 10.14
CA PRO A 367 7.48 -1.50 9.78
C PRO A 367 8.16 -1.12 8.47
N LEU A 368 7.74 0.00 7.89
CA LEU A 368 8.34 0.53 6.67
C LEU A 368 9.85 0.70 6.91
N SER A 369 10.67 0.15 6.00
CA SER A 369 12.13 0.26 6.12
C SER A 369 12.66 1.39 5.22
N ALA A 370 13.78 2.01 5.62
CA ALA A 370 14.47 2.99 4.79
C ALA A 370 14.88 2.42 3.41
N LYS A 371 15.21 1.12 3.36
CA LYS A 371 15.52 0.41 2.12
C LYS A 371 14.32 0.32 1.18
N SER A 372 13.13 0.00 1.69
CA SER A 372 11.89 -0.03 0.90
C SER A 372 11.55 1.37 0.38
N PHE A 373 11.80 2.40 1.18
CA PHE A 373 11.66 3.80 0.78
C PHE A 373 12.65 4.19 -0.33
N GLU A 374 13.93 3.81 -0.21
CA GLU A 374 14.96 4.02 -1.23
C GLU A 374 14.57 3.36 -2.56
N ILE A 375 14.10 2.10 -2.52
CA ILE A 375 13.62 1.38 -3.72
C ILE A 375 12.47 2.14 -4.39
N ALA A 376 11.55 2.70 -3.60
CA ALA A 376 10.45 3.49 -4.15
C ALA A 376 10.95 4.77 -4.86
N LEU A 377 11.90 5.48 -4.27
CA LEU A 377 12.50 6.66 -4.91
C LEU A 377 13.32 6.34 -6.15
N GLN A 378 14.04 5.21 -6.15
CA GLN A 378 14.75 4.76 -7.35
C GLN A 378 13.77 4.48 -8.49
N ARG A 379 12.64 3.84 -8.21
CA ARG A 379 11.58 3.59 -9.20
C ARG A 379 10.95 4.87 -9.70
N PHE A 380 10.62 5.80 -8.79
CA PHE A 380 10.12 7.13 -9.16
C PHE A 380 11.07 7.85 -10.12
N ASN A 381 12.39 7.80 -9.85
CA ASN A 381 13.41 8.39 -10.71
C ASN A 381 13.56 7.74 -12.10
N MET A 382 13.10 6.49 -12.24
CA MET A 382 13.11 5.77 -13.52
C MET A 382 11.78 5.93 -14.27
N ALA A 383 10.71 6.34 -13.59
CA ALA A 383 9.39 6.49 -14.16
C ALA A 383 9.34 7.64 -15.17
N GLU A 384 8.53 7.47 -16.22
CA GLU A 384 8.22 8.49 -17.21
C GLU A 384 6.75 8.88 -17.07
N GLN A 385 6.48 10.04 -16.49
CA GLN A 385 5.12 10.56 -16.35
C GLN A 385 4.66 11.18 -17.67
N ARG A 386 3.70 10.53 -18.34
CA ARG A 386 3.20 10.94 -19.67
C ARG A 386 1.96 11.84 -19.63
N PHE A 387 1.27 11.92 -18.50
CA PHE A 387 0.09 12.77 -18.31
C PHE A 387 -0.95 12.66 -19.44
N GLY A 388 -1.10 11.47 -20.03
CA GLY A 388 -2.03 11.20 -21.13
C GLY A 388 -1.59 11.63 -22.53
N LYS A 389 -0.31 12.00 -22.74
CA LYS A 389 0.27 12.34 -24.04
C LYS A 389 0.90 11.16 -24.76
#